data_AF-X0ZFW6-F1
#
_entry.id   AF-X0ZFW6-F1
#
_cell.length_a   1.000
_cell.length_b   1.000
_cell.length_c   1.000
_cell.angle_alpha   90.00
_cell.angle_beta   90.00
_cell.angle_gamma   90.00
#
_symmetry.space_group_name_H-M   'P 1'
#
loop_
_entity.id
_entity.type
_entity.pdbx_description
1 polymer ?
#
loop_
_entity_poly.entity_id
_entity_poly.type
_entity_poly.pdbx_seq_one_letter_code
_entity_poly.pdbx_strand_id
1 'polypeptide(L)' 'MEEHKESEPHLLSGGQKQRVAIAGAIALHSSYLVLDEPTAMLDPRGRKEV' A
#
# COMPACT_ATOMS: atom_id res chain seq x y z
N MET A 1 -0.22 7.66 8.85
CA MET A 1 -0.29 7.98 7.40
C MET A 1 0.02 9.45 7.09
N GLU A 2 0.30 10.33 8.07
CA GLU A 2 0.62 11.73 7.75
C GLU A 2 2.10 12.02 7.42
N GLU A 3 3.02 11.09 7.71
CA GLU A 3 4.46 11.34 7.57
C GLU A 3 4.98 11.27 6.11
N HIS A 4 4.14 10.85 5.16
CA HIS A 4 4.55 10.66 3.74
C HIS A 4 3.63 11.34 2.74
N LYS A 5 2.75 12.25 3.18
CA LYS A 5 1.75 12.88 2.31
C LYS A 5 2.38 13.71 1.19
N GLU A 6 3.56 14.25 1.44
CA GLU A 6 4.32 15.09 0.49
C GLU A 6 5.57 14.37 -0.07
N SER A 7 5.79 13.10 0.28
CA SER A 7 6.96 12.36 -0.22
C SER A 7 6.79 12.00 -1.70
N GLU A 8 7.82 12.24 -2.51
CA GLU A 8 7.81 11.82 -3.91
C GLU A 8 7.71 10.29 -4.01
N PRO A 9 6.87 9.73 -4.90
CA PRO A 9 6.62 8.29 -4.96
C PRO A 9 7.87 7.43 -5.11
N HIS A 10 8.93 7.95 -5.75
CA HIS A 10 10.16 7.20 -5.95
C HIS A 10 10.99 7.04 -4.66
N LEU A 11 10.82 7.93 -3.68
CA LEU A 11 11.49 7.90 -2.37
C LEU A 11 10.87 6.90 -1.39
N LEU A 12 9.69 6.35 -1.72
CA LEU A 12 9.01 5.37 -0.89
C LEU A 12 9.69 3.99 -0.96
N SER A 13 9.76 3.31 0.18
CA SER A 13 10.16 1.90 0.27
C SER A 13 9.18 0.99 -0.48
N GLY A 14 9.58 -0.25 -0.80
CA GLY A 14 8.72 -1.22 -1.47
C GLY A 14 7.38 -1.43 -0.75
N GLY A 15 7.41 -1.62 0.57
CA GLY A 15 6.20 -1.77 1.39
C GLY A 15 5.36 -0.49 1.49
N GLN A 16 5.97 0.70 1.46
CA GLN A 16 5.22 1.96 1.39
C GLN A 16 4.52 2.13 0.04
N LYS A 17 5.19 1.83 -1.08
CA LYS A 17 4.60 1.83 -2.43
C LYS A 17 3.41 0.86 -2.51
N GLN A 18 3.57 -0.34 -1.95
CA GLN A 18 2.50 -1.33 -1.89
C GLN A 18 1.28 -0.83 -1.12
N ARG A 19 1.49 -0.23 0.06
CA ARG A 19 0.39 0.37 0.85
C ARG A 19 -0.33 1.51 0.12
N VAL A 20 0.40 2.38 -0.58
CA VAL A 20 -0.19 3.46 -1.38
C VAL A 20 -1.03 2.89 -2.53
N ALA A 21 -0.54 1.86 -3.22
CA ALA A 21 -1.28 1.21 -4.30
C ALA A 21 -2.59 0.57 -3.80
N ILE A 22 -2.55 -0.14 -2.67
CA ILE A 22 -3.74 -0.74 -2.04
C ILE A 22 -4.73 0.36 -1.62
N ALA A 23 -4.26 1.42 -0.95
CA ALA A 23 -5.10 2.53 -0.54
C ALA A 23 -5.78 3.22 -1.74
N GLY A 24 -5.05 3.42 -2.84
CA GLY A 24 -5.60 3.94 -4.08
C GLY A 24 -6.68 3.04 -4.68
N ALA A 25 -6.46 1.73 -4.69
CA ALA A 25 -7.45 0.78 -5.19
C ALA A 25 -8.73 0.73 -4.34
N ILE A 26 -8.61 0.83 -3.01
CA ILE A 26 -9.75 0.93 -2.08
C ILE A 26 -10.51 2.24 -2.32
N ALA A 27 -9.80 3.35 -2.50
CA ALA A 27 -10.41 4.67 -2.73
C ALA A 27 -11.27 4.75 -4.01
N LEU A 28 -11.08 3.83 -4.95
CA LEU A 28 -11.91 3.73 -6.17
C LEU A 28 -13.30 3.13 -5.91
N HIS A 29 -13.60 2.65 -4.70
CA HIS A 29 -14.91 2.06 -4.35
C HIS A 29 -15.38 0.96 -5.32
N SER A 30 -14.44 0.17 -5.82
CA SER A 30 -14.76 -0.93 -6.74
C SER A 30 -15.56 -2.02 -6.03
N SER A 31 -16.55 -2.61 -6.70
CA SER A 31 -17.35 -3.71 -6.15
C SER A 31 -16.52 -4.97 -5.86
N TYR A 32 -15.41 -5.12 -6.58
CA TYR A 32 -14.46 -6.21 -6.39
C TYR A 32 -13.04 -5.67 -6.48
N LEU A 33 -12.17 -6.16 -5.61
CA LEU A 33 -10.75 -5.85 -5.60
C LEU A 33 -9.97 -7.16 -5.64
N VAL A 34 -9.17 -7.36 -6.69
CA VAL A 34 -8.28 -8.51 -6.83
C VAL A 34 -6.85 -8.02 -6.61
N LEU A 35 -6.15 -8.67 -5.69
CA LEU A 35 -4.79 -8.33 -5.32
C LEU A 35 -3.91 -9.56 -5.55
N ASP A 36 -2.93 -9.41 -6.44
CA ASP A 36 -1.90 -10.43 -6.65
C ASP A 36 -0.73 -10.17 -5.70
N GLU A 37 -0.46 -11.12 -4.80
CA GLU A 37 0.60 -11.05 -3.80
C GLU A 37 0.67 -9.73 -2.97
N PRO A 38 -0.42 -9.27 -2.31
CA PRO A 38 -0.51 -7.97 -1.63
C PRO A 38 0.40 -7.79 -0.41
N THR A 39 1.16 -8.83 -0.03
CA THR A 39 2.03 -8.81 1.16
C THR A 39 3.49 -9.15 0.86
N ALA A 40 3.86 -9.34 -0.41
CA ALA A 40 5.20 -9.79 -0.80
C ALA A 40 6.34 -8.86 -0.35
N MET A 41 6.07 -7.56 -0.14
CA MET A 41 7.09 -6.57 0.26
C MET A 41 6.87 -6.00 1.65
N LEU A 42 6.04 -6.64 2.47
CA LEU A 42 5.77 -6.21 3.85
C LEU A 42 6.58 -7.04 4.84
N ASP A 43 7.17 -6.36 5.81
CA ASP A 43 7.76 -7.03 6.98
C ASP A 43 6.65 -7.69 7.84
N PRO A 44 7.00 -8.59 8.78
CA PRO A 44 6.01 -9.32 9.58
C PRO A 44 5.04 -8.45 10.37
N ARG A 45 5.42 -7.23 10.75
CA ARG A 45 4.50 -6.28 11.42
C ARG A 45 3.55 -5.68 10.39
N GLY A 46 4.09 -5.22 9.25
CA GLY A 46 3.28 -4.67 8.16
C GLY A 46 2.25 -5.64 7.59
N ARG A 47 2.52 -6.95 7.60
CA ARG A 47 1.58 -7.98 7.15
C ARG A 47 0.33 -8.12 8.03
N LYS A 48 0.39 -7.73 9.32
CA LYS A 48 -0.77 -7.81 10.23
C LYS A 48 -1.75 -6.64 10.08
N GLU A 49 -1.33 -5.57 9.40
CA GLU A 49 -2.06 -4.30 9.28
C GLU A 49 -2.74 -4.13 7.91
N VAL A 50 -2.51 -5.07 6.97
CA VAL A 50 -3.13 -5.15 5.64
C VAL A 50 -4.12 -6.30 5.61
#